data_AF-A0AAX3NP32-F1
#
_entry.id   AF-A0AAX3NP32-F1
#
_cell.length_a   1.000
_cell.length_b   1.000
_cell.length_c   1.000
_cell.angle_alpha   90.00
_cell.angle_beta   90.00
_cell.angle_gamma   90.00
#
_symmetry.space_group_name_H-M   'P 1'
#
loop_
_entity.id
_entity.type
_entity.pdbx_description
1 polymer ?
#
loop_
_entity_poly.entity_id
_entity_poly.type
_entity_poly.pdbx_seq_one_letter_code
_entity_poly.pdbx_strand_id
1 'polypeptide(L)'
;MIKGLAITPPVIGRICIGRLVQKDGKWVPEKDDSFTLTTQVQQKGGWLLHPLHQQFAQGHEQAKIRAIPVRVLFNDSDLNLRAEYSAFDRQTGRPLCVGNGEMAKRVGAQGMEEVSCPGPERCPYGQQQGCKLYGRLNLFVEGQGDELGSFIFRTTGYNSVRTLAARLKYFEAVSGGLTRYLPLTLRLRAKSTTQSYPRCQNSCRLI
;
A
#
# COMPACT_ATOMS: atom_id res chain seq x y z
N MET A 1 -11.31 -14.76 -18.32
CA MET A 1 -11.15 -13.76 -17.24
C MET A 1 -11.55 -12.39 -17.75
N ILE A 2 -12.31 -11.61 -16.97
CA ILE A 2 -12.72 -10.25 -17.36
C ILE A 2 -11.48 -9.34 -17.39
N LYS A 3 -11.25 -8.65 -18.50
CA LYS A 3 -10.13 -7.71 -18.64
C LYS A 3 -10.21 -6.65 -17.54
N GLY A 4 -9.14 -6.53 -16.75
CA GLY A 4 -9.04 -5.55 -15.67
C GLY A 4 -9.72 -5.94 -14.35
N LEU A 5 -10.31 -7.14 -14.24
CA LEU A 5 -10.85 -7.61 -12.95
C LEU A 5 -9.70 -7.88 -11.98
N ALA A 6 -9.79 -7.24 -10.81
CA ALA A 6 -8.86 -7.49 -9.74
C ALA A 6 -9.20 -8.78 -9.01
N ILE A 7 -8.38 -9.83 -9.16
CA ILE A 7 -8.40 -10.95 -8.23
C ILE A 7 -7.79 -10.44 -6.93
N THR A 8 -8.65 -10.09 -5.97
CA THR A 8 -8.24 -9.73 -4.63
C THR A 8 -8.62 -10.86 -3.68
N PRO A 9 -7.64 -11.45 -2.96
CA PRO A 9 -7.94 -12.43 -1.93
C PRO A 9 -8.77 -11.81 -0.80
N PRO A 10 -9.47 -12.61 0.01
CA PRO A 10 -10.17 -12.12 1.19
C PRO A 10 -9.22 -11.31 2.08
N VAL A 11 -9.50 -10.03 2.23
CA VAL A 11 -8.73 -9.17 3.12
C VAL A 11 -9.26 -9.42 4.52
N ILE A 12 -8.42 -9.70 5.50
CA ILE A 12 -8.83 -9.84 6.91
C ILE A 12 -8.31 -8.68 7.77
N GLY A 13 -7.26 -8.01 7.30
CA GLY A 13 -6.64 -6.91 8.01
C GLY A 13 -5.85 -5.97 7.12
N ARG A 14 -5.27 -4.96 7.74
CA ARG A 14 -4.50 -3.90 7.08
C ARG A 14 -3.15 -3.77 7.74
N ILE A 15 -2.14 -3.51 6.92
CA ILE A 15 -0.82 -3.07 7.39
C ILE A 15 -0.73 -1.58 7.11
N CYS A 16 -0.53 -0.79 8.16
CA CYS A 16 -0.45 0.67 8.10
C CYS A 16 0.92 1.14 8.60
N ILE A 17 1.34 2.30 8.10
CA ILE A 17 2.51 3.04 8.60
C ILE A 17 2.05 4.48 8.77
N GLY A 18 2.20 5.01 9.97
CA GLY A 18 1.64 6.31 10.31
C GLY A 18 0.23 6.25 10.87
N ARG A 19 -0.14 7.35 11.52
CA ARG A 19 -1.44 7.56 12.14
C ARG A 19 -1.94 8.97 11.83
N LEU A 20 -3.24 9.17 11.87
CA LEU A 20 -3.81 10.52 11.84
C LEU A 20 -3.69 11.11 13.24
N VAL A 21 -3.08 12.29 13.35
CA VAL A 21 -2.99 13.05 14.59
C VAL A 21 -3.71 14.38 14.41
N GLN A 22 -4.38 14.83 15.46
CA GLN A 22 -4.96 16.16 15.47
C GLN A 22 -3.87 17.16 15.87
N LYS A 23 -3.47 18.03 14.96
CA LYS A 23 -2.58 19.18 15.22
C LYS A 23 -3.36 20.44 14.85
N ASP A 24 -3.43 21.39 15.78
CA ASP A 24 -4.10 22.68 15.58
C ASP A 24 -5.54 22.57 15.05
N GLY A 25 -6.32 21.63 15.60
CA GLY A 25 -7.70 21.39 15.19
C GLY A 25 -7.88 20.71 13.83
N LYS A 26 -6.79 20.39 13.11
CA LYS A 26 -6.81 19.67 11.82
C LYS A 26 -6.23 18.26 11.97
N TRP A 27 -6.85 17.30 11.28
CA TRP A 27 -6.32 15.94 11.19
C TRP A 27 -5.20 15.89 10.15
N VAL A 28 -3.97 15.67 10.61
CA VAL A 28 -2.78 15.60 9.76
C VAL A 28 -2.21 14.19 9.83
N PRO A 29 -1.85 13.56 8.70
CA PRO A 29 -1.15 12.29 8.71
C PRO A 29 0.27 12.47 9.27
N GLU A 30 0.55 11.82 10.39
CA GLU A 30 1.88 11.73 10.98
C GLU A 30 2.52 10.40 10.60
N LYS A 31 3.79 10.45 10.19
CA LYS A 31 4.54 9.26 9.83
C LYS A 31 5.06 8.59 11.08
N ASP A 32 4.80 7.29 11.18
CA ASP A 32 5.32 6.43 12.22
C ASP A 32 6.56 5.69 11.71
N ASP A 33 7.47 5.34 12.62
CA ASP A 33 8.63 4.50 12.38
C ASP A 33 8.35 3.03 12.71
N SER A 34 7.07 2.65 12.75
CA SER A 34 6.59 1.30 13.00
C SER A 34 5.39 0.92 12.12
N PHE A 35 5.15 -0.38 12.00
CA PHE A 35 3.96 -0.95 11.40
C PHE A 35 2.83 -1.08 12.44
N THR A 36 1.60 -0.84 12.00
CA THR A 36 0.39 -1.14 12.76
C THR A 36 -0.45 -2.16 11.98
N LEU A 37 -0.83 -3.25 12.63
CA LEU A 37 -1.74 -4.24 12.06
C LEU A 37 -3.14 -4.02 12.63
N THR A 38 -4.12 -3.79 11.76
CA THR A 38 -5.51 -3.56 12.15
C THR A 38 -6.43 -4.56 11.48
N THR A 39 -7.61 -4.79 12.05
CA THR A 39 -8.70 -5.49 11.36
C THR A 39 -9.32 -4.56 10.30
N GLN A 40 -10.35 -5.04 9.61
CA GLN A 40 -11.18 -4.22 8.73
C GLN A 40 -12.30 -3.45 9.45
N VAL A 41 -12.40 -3.57 10.77
CA VAL A 41 -13.45 -2.91 11.55
C VAL A 41 -12.96 -1.53 11.99
N GLN A 42 -13.71 -0.50 11.61
CA GLN A 42 -13.49 0.87 12.07
C GLN A 42 -14.52 1.20 13.17
N GLN A 43 -14.04 1.58 14.34
CA GLN A 43 -14.84 2.05 15.48
C GLN A 43 -14.71 3.57 15.63
N LYS A 44 -15.51 4.18 16.52
CA LYS A 44 -15.48 5.63 16.79
C LYS A 44 -14.09 6.15 17.17
N GLY A 45 -13.24 5.31 17.80
CA GLY A 45 -11.88 5.65 18.20
C GLY A 45 -10.79 5.31 17.17
N GLY A 46 -11.15 4.78 15.99
CA GLY A 46 -10.20 4.39 14.96
C GLY A 46 -10.32 2.93 14.53
N TRP A 47 -9.31 2.43 13.83
CA TRP A 47 -9.26 1.04 13.38
C TRP A 47 -8.96 0.11 14.55
N LEU A 48 -9.73 -0.98 14.68
CA LEU A 48 -9.49 -1.98 15.71
C LEU A 48 -8.15 -2.70 15.44
N LEU A 49 -7.28 -2.81 16.45
CA LEU A 49 -6.01 -3.52 16.33
C LEU A 49 -6.24 -5.02 16.10
N HIS A 50 -5.44 -5.61 15.22
CA HIS A 50 -5.46 -7.05 15.00
C HIS A 50 -4.70 -7.76 16.15
N PRO A 51 -5.11 -8.94 16.64
CA PRO A 51 -4.39 -9.67 17.69
C PRO A 51 -2.90 -9.88 17.41
N LEU A 52 -2.54 -10.17 16.15
CA LEU A 52 -1.15 -10.26 15.68
C LEU A 52 -0.32 -9.01 15.94
N HIS A 53 -0.94 -7.82 16.02
CA HIS A 53 -0.22 -6.60 16.34
C HIS A 53 0.46 -6.70 17.70
N GLN A 54 -0.27 -7.16 18.72
CA GLN A 54 0.30 -7.31 20.07
C GLN A 54 1.36 -8.41 20.09
N GLN A 55 1.15 -9.51 19.38
CA GLN A 55 2.13 -10.61 19.29
C GLN A 55 3.44 -10.16 18.65
N PHE A 56 3.38 -9.40 17.54
CA PHE A 56 4.57 -8.86 16.89
C PHE A 56 5.17 -7.65 17.61
N ALA A 57 4.41 -6.96 18.45
CA ALA A 57 4.95 -5.87 19.26
C ALA A 57 5.70 -6.40 20.49
N GLN A 58 5.29 -7.57 21.02
CA GLN A 58 5.99 -8.28 22.09
C GLN A 58 7.39 -8.67 21.59
N GLY A 59 8.43 -8.25 22.32
CA GLY A 59 9.82 -8.51 21.97
C GLY A 59 10.51 -7.43 21.13
N HIS A 60 9.82 -6.36 20.74
CA HIS A 60 10.43 -5.20 20.10
C HIS A 60 10.60 -4.03 21.07
N GLU A 61 11.72 -3.31 20.97
CA GLU A 61 11.96 -2.09 21.74
C GLU A 61 10.81 -1.10 21.55
N GLN A 62 10.28 -0.56 22.66
CA GLN A 62 9.17 0.39 22.66
C GLN A 62 7.89 -0.12 21.98
N ALA A 63 7.71 -1.45 21.83
CA ALA A 63 6.58 -2.06 21.13
C ALA A 63 6.45 -1.64 19.65
N LYS A 64 7.56 -1.21 19.02
CA LYS A 64 7.59 -0.75 17.63
C LYS A 64 7.92 -1.87 16.65
N ILE A 65 6.92 -2.31 15.88
CA ILE A 65 7.09 -3.34 14.86
C ILE A 65 7.82 -2.75 13.65
N ARG A 66 9.03 -3.22 13.35
CA ARG A 66 9.82 -2.75 12.17
C ARG A 66 9.98 -3.82 11.09
N ALA A 67 9.63 -5.06 11.40
CA ALA A 67 9.68 -6.19 10.49
C ALA A 67 8.48 -7.09 10.75
N ILE A 68 7.87 -7.62 9.70
CA ILE A 68 6.77 -8.58 9.78
C ILE A 68 7.12 -9.76 8.87
N PRO A 69 7.13 -11.00 9.38
CA PRO A 69 7.26 -12.18 8.54
C PRO A 69 6.01 -12.34 7.66
N VAL A 70 6.22 -12.48 6.36
CA VAL A 70 5.15 -12.47 5.35
C VAL A 70 5.42 -13.46 4.23
N ARG A 71 4.35 -13.83 3.52
CA ARG A 71 4.42 -14.56 2.24
C ARG A 71 3.59 -13.82 1.21
N VAL A 72 3.92 -13.97 -0.07
CA VAL A 72 3.05 -13.51 -1.15
C VAL A 72 1.94 -14.52 -1.39
N LEU A 73 0.79 -14.10 -1.91
CA LEU A 73 -0.36 -14.98 -2.10
C LEU A 73 -0.30 -15.71 -3.44
N PHE A 74 0.27 -15.05 -4.45
CA PHE A 74 0.39 -15.57 -5.81
C PHE A 74 1.86 -15.62 -6.23
N ASN A 75 2.18 -16.47 -7.20
CA ASN A 75 3.51 -16.47 -7.80
C ASN A 75 3.72 -15.28 -8.76
N ASP A 76 2.63 -14.77 -9.35
CA ASP A 76 2.61 -13.58 -10.19
C ASP A 76 2.69 -12.29 -9.36
N SER A 77 3.73 -11.49 -9.59
CA SER A 77 3.95 -10.21 -8.91
C SER A 77 2.79 -9.23 -9.07
N ASP A 78 2.10 -9.21 -10.21
CA ASP A 78 1.09 -8.20 -10.56
C ASP A 78 -0.26 -8.48 -9.86
N LEU A 79 -0.46 -9.73 -9.41
CA LEU A 79 -1.58 -10.11 -8.54
C LEU A 79 -1.34 -9.69 -7.08
N ASN A 80 -0.07 -9.66 -6.64
CA ASN A 80 0.28 -9.28 -5.28
C ASN A 80 0.38 -7.76 -5.10
N LEU A 81 1.06 -7.06 -6.01
CA LEU A 81 1.26 -5.61 -5.96
C LEU A 81 0.63 -4.94 -7.18
N ARG A 82 -0.33 -4.06 -6.92
CA ARG A 82 -0.92 -3.19 -7.94
C ARG A 82 -0.54 -1.76 -7.66
N ALA A 83 -0.08 -1.05 -8.68
CA ALA A 83 0.26 0.35 -8.59
C ALA A 83 -0.39 1.12 -9.74
N GLU A 84 -1.08 2.20 -9.40
CA GLU A 84 -1.82 3.05 -10.33
C GLU A 84 -1.73 4.51 -9.88
N TYR A 85 -1.90 5.44 -10.80
CA TYR A 85 -2.08 6.85 -10.48
C TYR A 85 -3.57 7.10 -10.24
N SER A 86 -3.91 7.50 -9.01
CA SER A 86 -5.31 7.71 -8.63
C SER A 86 -5.53 9.09 -8.03
N ALA A 87 -6.58 9.76 -8.50
CA ALA A 87 -7.16 10.95 -7.87
C ALA A 87 -8.46 10.54 -7.17
N PHE A 88 -8.65 11.01 -5.94
CA PHE A 88 -9.81 10.69 -5.11
C PHE A 88 -10.54 11.97 -4.74
N ASP A 89 -11.86 11.89 -4.71
CA ASP A 89 -12.69 12.95 -4.16
C ASP A 89 -12.42 13.08 -2.66
N ARG A 90 -12.19 14.31 -2.18
CA ARG A 90 -11.79 14.57 -0.79
C ARG A 90 -12.91 14.36 0.23
N GLN A 91 -14.17 14.44 -0.21
CA GLN A 91 -15.34 14.33 0.67
C GLN A 91 -15.85 12.88 0.72
N THR A 92 -15.92 12.23 -0.44
CA THR A 92 -16.52 10.90 -0.59
C THR A 92 -15.49 9.77 -0.65
N GLY A 93 -14.22 10.08 -0.91
CA GLY A 93 -13.16 9.09 -1.09
C GLY A 93 -13.29 8.26 -2.38
N ARG A 94 -14.23 8.59 -3.26
CA ARG A 94 -14.44 7.88 -4.53
C ARG A 94 -13.33 8.19 -5.52
N PRO A 95 -12.87 7.21 -6.32
CA PRO A 95 -11.88 7.46 -7.36
C PRO A 95 -12.50 8.32 -8.48
N LEU A 96 -11.91 9.50 -8.72
CA LEU A 96 -12.29 10.41 -9.80
C LEU A 96 -11.52 10.13 -11.08
N CYS A 97 -10.29 9.64 -10.96
CA CYS A 97 -9.43 9.33 -12.08
C CYS A 97 -8.46 8.21 -11.68
N VAL A 98 -8.32 7.19 -12.53
CA VAL A 98 -7.37 6.08 -12.34
C VAL A 98 -6.61 5.86 -13.63
N GLY A 99 -5.28 5.88 -13.59
CA GLY A 99 -4.43 5.72 -14.76
C GLY A 99 -3.16 4.93 -14.52
N ASN A 100 -2.54 4.50 -15.61
CA ASN A 100 -1.31 3.68 -15.62
C ASN A 100 -0.05 4.46 -16.02
N GLY A 101 -0.16 5.77 -16.27
CA GLY A 101 0.96 6.60 -16.76
C GLY A 101 1.05 6.71 -18.29
N GLU A 102 0.10 6.11 -19.00
CA GLU A 102 -0.11 6.29 -20.44
C GLU A 102 -1.56 6.72 -20.71
N MET A 103 -2.51 5.98 -20.14
CA MET A 103 -3.95 6.20 -20.22
C MET A 103 -4.57 6.29 -18.82
N ALA A 104 -5.67 7.02 -18.70
CA ALA A 104 -6.46 7.13 -17.49
C ALA A 104 -7.96 7.10 -17.79
N LYS A 105 -8.72 6.47 -16.90
CA LYS A 105 -10.18 6.54 -16.87
C LYS A 105 -10.59 7.59 -15.86
N ARG A 106 -11.32 8.60 -16.31
CA ARG A 106 -11.74 9.76 -15.52
C ARG A 106 -13.25 9.87 -15.48
N VAL A 107 -13.79 10.30 -14.35
CA VAL A 107 -15.19 10.68 -14.21
C VAL A 107 -15.35 12.11 -14.73
N GLY A 108 -15.91 12.24 -15.94
CA GLY A 108 -16.29 13.51 -16.56
C GLY A 108 -17.76 13.83 -16.32
N ALA A 109 -18.23 14.96 -16.87
CA ALA A 109 -19.60 15.45 -16.69
C ALA A 109 -20.67 14.53 -17.30
N GLN A 110 -20.33 13.80 -18.37
CA GLN A 110 -21.26 12.90 -19.10
C GLN A 110 -20.99 11.41 -18.84
N GLY A 111 -20.07 11.07 -17.93
CA GLY A 111 -19.73 9.68 -17.63
C GLY A 111 -18.22 9.44 -17.59
N MET A 112 -17.83 8.18 -17.81
CA MET A 112 -16.43 7.77 -17.74
C MET A 112 -15.74 8.00 -19.09
N GLU A 113 -14.70 8.83 -19.09
CA GLU A 113 -13.90 9.16 -20.28
C GLU A 113 -12.49 8.56 -20.18
N GLU A 114 -11.92 8.16 -21.31
CA GLU A 114 -10.54 7.68 -21.39
C GLU A 114 -9.65 8.80 -21.96
N VAL A 115 -8.60 9.14 -21.22
CA VAL A 115 -7.74 10.31 -21.49
C VAL A 115 -6.26 9.93 -21.37
N SER A 116 -5.39 10.64 -22.06
CA SER A 116 -3.94 10.46 -21.89
C SER A 116 -3.49 10.85 -20.48
N CYS A 117 -2.61 10.05 -19.90
CA CYS A 117 -2.11 10.18 -18.53
C CYS A 117 -0.59 10.44 -18.53
N PRO A 118 -0.10 11.69 -18.64
CA PRO A 118 1.34 11.98 -18.63
C PRO A 118 2.02 11.81 -17.26
N GLY A 119 1.28 11.29 -16.26
CA GLY A 119 1.67 11.19 -14.85
C GLY A 119 1.19 12.37 -13.98
N PRO A 120 1.24 12.25 -12.65
CA PRO A 120 0.64 13.20 -11.71
C PRO A 120 1.27 14.59 -11.74
N GLU A 121 2.56 14.69 -12.09
CA GLU A 121 3.28 15.98 -12.12
C GLU A 121 2.96 16.81 -13.35
N ARG A 122 2.71 16.14 -14.49
CA ARG A 122 2.47 16.78 -15.78
C ARG A 122 1.00 16.82 -16.17
N CYS A 123 0.12 16.19 -15.39
CA CYS A 123 -1.32 16.17 -15.64
C CYS A 123 -2.00 17.36 -14.93
N PRO A 124 -2.60 18.33 -15.66
CA PRO A 124 -3.27 19.48 -15.04
C PRO A 124 -4.42 19.06 -14.09
N TYR A 125 -5.21 18.08 -14.51
CA TYR A 125 -6.27 17.50 -13.68
C TYR A 125 -5.69 16.84 -12.42
N GLY A 126 -4.56 16.17 -12.55
CA GLY A 126 -3.86 15.55 -11.43
C GLY A 126 -3.33 16.57 -10.42
N GLN A 127 -2.83 17.71 -10.88
CA GLN A 127 -2.39 18.81 -10.01
C GLN A 127 -3.57 19.41 -9.23
N GLN A 128 -4.73 19.59 -9.88
CA GLN A 128 -5.94 20.13 -9.24
C GLN A 128 -6.55 19.16 -8.22
N GLN A 129 -6.75 17.89 -8.62
CA GLN A 129 -7.44 16.89 -7.79
C GLN A 129 -6.50 16.14 -6.82
N GLY A 130 -5.19 16.39 -6.88
CA GLY A 130 -4.21 15.73 -6.01
C GLY A 130 -3.96 14.27 -6.39
N CYS A 131 -3.86 13.98 -7.69
CA CYS A 131 -3.49 12.66 -8.19
C CYS A 131 -2.15 12.21 -7.60
N LYS A 132 -2.10 10.95 -7.15
CA LYS A 132 -0.92 10.38 -6.51
C LYS A 132 -0.75 8.93 -6.93
N LEU A 133 0.48 8.44 -6.84
CA LEU A 133 0.73 7.00 -6.93
C LEU A 133 0.01 6.31 -5.77
N TYR A 134 -0.70 5.24 -6.07
CA TYR A 134 -1.42 4.44 -5.10
C TYR A 134 -1.07 2.96 -5.31
N GLY A 135 -0.26 2.44 -4.38
CA GLY A 135 0.16 1.05 -4.34
C GLY A 135 -0.71 0.25 -3.37
N ARG A 136 -1.17 -0.91 -3.82
CA ARG A 136 -1.91 -1.92 -3.05
C ARG A 136 -1.14 -3.23 -3.10
N LEU A 137 -0.58 -3.63 -1.98
CA LEU A 137 0.14 -4.89 -1.83
C LEU A 137 -0.68 -5.81 -0.92
N ASN A 138 -1.05 -6.99 -1.40
CA ASN A 138 -1.63 -8.04 -0.55
C ASN A 138 -0.53 -9.00 -0.11
N LEU A 139 -0.51 -9.32 1.19
CA LEU A 139 0.44 -10.25 1.79
C LEU A 139 -0.29 -11.20 2.73
N PHE A 140 0.21 -12.42 2.82
CA PHE A 140 -0.07 -13.30 3.94
C PHE A 140 0.86 -12.92 5.08
N VAL A 141 0.33 -12.71 6.29
CA VAL A 141 1.14 -12.46 7.50
C VAL A 141 1.24 -13.75 8.29
N GLU A 142 2.44 -14.16 8.68
CA GLU A 142 2.62 -15.40 9.44
C GLU A 142 1.94 -15.33 10.81
N GLY A 143 1.44 -16.48 11.29
CA GLY A 143 0.68 -16.56 12.54
C GLY A 143 -0.80 -16.16 12.40
N GLN A 144 -1.27 -15.72 11.23
CA GLN A 144 -2.72 -15.58 11.02
C GLN A 144 -3.38 -16.97 10.95
N GLY A 145 -4.50 -17.13 11.66
CA GLY A 145 -5.23 -18.41 11.73
C GLY A 145 -6.09 -18.72 10.50
N ASP A 146 -6.17 -17.80 9.53
CA ASP A 146 -6.89 -17.97 8.27
C ASP A 146 -5.90 -18.12 7.12
N GLU A 147 -5.83 -19.32 6.54
CA GLU A 147 -4.89 -19.64 5.45
C GLU A 147 -5.16 -18.85 4.16
N LEU A 148 -6.43 -18.48 3.92
CA LEU A 148 -6.85 -17.71 2.75
C LEU A 148 -6.91 -16.21 3.02
N GLY A 149 -6.72 -15.83 4.28
CA GLY A 149 -6.69 -14.45 4.74
C GLY A 149 -5.47 -13.67 4.22
N SER A 150 -5.72 -12.43 3.84
CA SER A 150 -4.68 -11.50 3.41
C SER A 150 -4.71 -10.19 4.20
N PHE A 151 -3.54 -9.61 4.38
CA PHE A 151 -3.37 -8.25 4.85
C PHE A 151 -3.05 -7.35 3.67
N ILE A 152 -3.76 -6.23 3.59
CA ILE A 152 -3.51 -5.22 2.56
C ILE A 152 -2.63 -4.10 3.10
N PHE A 153 -1.49 -3.90 2.46
CA PHE A 153 -0.59 -2.77 2.66
C PHE A 153 -0.83 -1.72 1.57
N ARG A 154 -1.25 -0.52 1.97
CA ARG A 154 -1.52 0.61 1.07
C ARG A 154 -0.44 1.66 1.24
N THR A 155 0.16 2.08 0.13
CA THR A 155 1.20 3.13 0.16
C THR A 155 1.01 4.13 -0.96
N THR A 156 1.41 5.38 -0.70
CA THR A 156 1.49 6.43 -1.73
C THR A 156 2.94 6.80 -2.07
N GLY A 157 3.90 6.02 -1.56
CA GLY A 157 5.32 6.30 -1.68
C GLY A 157 5.91 5.68 -2.92
N TYR A 158 6.40 6.55 -3.83
CA TYR A 158 7.08 6.13 -5.04
C TYR A 158 8.25 5.17 -4.76
N ASN A 159 9.10 5.50 -3.77
CA ASN A 159 10.22 4.65 -3.38
C ASN A 159 9.78 3.28 -2.87
N SER A 160 8.70 3.22 -2.07
CA SER A 160 8.17 1.95 -1.55
C SER A 160 7.63 1.09 -2.68
N VAL A 161 6.75 1.65 -3.53
CA VAL A 161 6.16 0.93 -4.66
C VAL A 161 7.26 0.40 -5.59
N ARG A 162 8.21 1.26 -5.99
CA ARG A 162 9.32 0.87 -6.87
C ARG A 162 10.16 -0.25 -6.26
N THR A 163 10.51 -0.15 -4.97
CA THR A 163 11.34 -1.15 -4.30
C THR A 163 10.61 -2.48 -4.14
N LEU A 164 9.32 -2.44 -3.79
CA LEU A 164 8.48 -3.62 -3.65
C LEU A 164 8.28 -4.32 -5.00
N ALA A 165 7.96 -3.57 -6.06
CA ALA A 165 7.79 -4.11 -7.40
C ALA A 165 9.06 -4.79 -7.92
N ALA A 166 10.21 -4.12 -7.77
CA ALA A 166 11.50 -4.68 -8.19
C ALA A 166 11.85 -5.96 -7.41
N ARG A 167 11.59 -5.99 -6.10
CA ARG A 167 11.85 -7.18 -5.27
C ARG A 167 10.95 -8.35 -5.63
N LEU A 168 9.66 -8.10 -5.86
CA LEU A 168 8.72 -9.14 -6.28
C LEU A 168 9.14 -9.77 -7.61
N LYS A 169 9.44 -8.96 -8.63
CA LYS A 169 9.91 -9.46 -9.93
C LYS A 169 11.25 -10.21 -9.81
N TYR A 170 12.15 -9.75 -8.95
CA TYR A 170 13.40 -10.47 -8.66
C TYR A 170 13.14 -11.85 -8.04
N PHE A 171 12.29 -11.92 -7.02
CA PHE A 171 11.95 -13.18 -6.36
C PHE A 171 11.19 -14.14 -7.29
N GLU A 172 10.32 -13.61 -8.16
CA GLU A 172 9.64 -14.38 -9.20
C GLU A 172 10.64 -15.03 -10.17
N ALA A 173 11.63 -14.28 -10.64
CA ALA A 173 12.68 -14.79 -11.52
C ALA A 173 13.58 -15.83 -10.82
N VAL A 174 14.05 -15.55 -9.61
CA VAL A 174 14.99 -16.44 -8.89
C VAL A 174 14.31 -17.72 -8.39
N SER A 175 13.03 -17.67 -8.03
CA SER A 175 12.28 -18.84 -7.58
C SER A 175 11.78 -19.73 -8.71
N GLY A 176 11.94 -19.32 -9.98
CA GLY A 176 11.35 -20.02 -11.12
C GLY A 176 9.82 -20.05 -11.08
N GLY A 177 9.19 -18.99 -10.57
CA GLY A 177 7.74 -18.90 -10.44
C GLY A 177 7.16 -19.59 -9.20
N LEU A 178 7.95 -19.75 -8.14
CA LEU A 178 7.53 -20.33 -6.85
C LEU A 178 7.59 -19.32 -5.69
N THR A 179 7.40 -18.04 -6.00
CA THR A 179 7.51 -16.91 -5.07
C THR A 179 6.68 -17.08 -3.80
N ARG A 180 5.49 -17.70 -3.90
CA ARG A 180 4.59 -17.96 -2.76
C ARG A 180 5.24 -18.78 -1.63
N TYR A 181 6.18 -19.65 -1.97
CA TYR A 181 6.84 -20.54 -1.01
C TYR A 181 8.06 -19.91 -0.34
N LEU A 182 8.48 -18.72 -0.79
CA LEU A 182 9.60 -18.02 -0.17
C LEU A 182 9.17 -17.43 1.19
N PRO A 183 9.93 -17.69 2.28
CA PRO A 183 9.76 -16.96 3.51
C PRO A 183 10.32 -15.54 3.31
N LEU A 184 9.44 -14.54 3.29
CA LEU A 184 9.81 -13.15 3.07
C LEU A 184 9.60 -12.34 4.35
N THR A 185 10.28 -11.20 4.45
CA THR A 185 10.05 -10.25 5.54
C THR A 185 9.73 -8.88 4.98
N LEU A 186 8.58 -8.33 5.38
CA LEU A 186 8.26 -6.92 5.12
C LEU A 186 8.97 -6.06 6.16
N ARG A 187 10.00 -5.33 5.74
CA ARG A 187 10.80 -4.49 6.63
C ARG A 187 10.59 -3.01 6.36
N LEU A 188 10.43 -2.24 7.43
CA LEU A 188 10.42 -0.80 7.39
C LEU A 188 11.86 -0.27 7.43
N ARG A 189 12.22 0.57 6.46
CA ARG A 189 13.50 1.29 6.47
C ARG A 189 13.24 2.78 6.68
N ALA A 190 13.69 3.31 7.81
CA ALA A 190 13.82 4.74 8.01
C ALA A 190 14.89 5.27 7.04
N LYS A 191 14.60 6.34 6.29
CA LYS A 191 15.60 7.04 5.49
C LYS A 191 16.20 8.19 6.31
N SER A 192 17.52 8.32 6.32
CA SER A 192 18.28 9.30 7.11
C SER A 192 18.64 10.60 6.36
N THR A 193 18.15 10.83 5.14
CA THR A 193 18.61 11.96 4.30
C THR A 193 17.48 12.80 3.70
N THR A 194 17.53 14.09 3.97
CA THR A 194 16.58 15.16 3.59
C THR A 194 16.67 15.59 2.12
N GLN A 195 17.63 15.08 1.34
CA GLN A 195 18.00 15.62 0.01
C GLN A 195 17.34 14.96 -1.23
N SER A 196 16.41 14.02 -1.09
CA SER A 196 15.81 13.35 -2.26
C SER A 196 14.30 13.60 -2.38
N TYR A 197 13.89 14.31 -3.44
CA TYR A 197 12.52 14.67 -3.88
C TYR A 197 11.63 15.30 -2.78
N PRO A 198 10.81 16.36 -3.04
CA PRO A 198 10.06 17.06 -1.97
C PRO A 198 9.01 16.24 -1.21
N ARG A 199 8.92 14.91 -1.38
CA ARG A 199 8.07 14.00 -0.61
C ARG A 199 8.91 12.87 -0.01
N CYS A 200 9.69 13.19 1.02
CA CYS A 200 10.39 12.22 1.87
C CYS A 200 9.40 11.20 2.45
N GLN A 201 9.55 9.90 2.18
CA GLN A 201 8.68 8.85 2.76
C GLN A 201 9.52 7.65 3.22
N ASN A 202 9.18 7.09 4.40
CA ASN A 202 9.71 5.81 4.86
C ASN A 202 9.50 4.77 3.76
N SER A 203 10.55 3.99 3.46
CA SER A 203 10.50 3.02 2.38
C SER A 203 10.31 1.61 2.95
N CYS A 204 9.34 0.89 2.41
CA CYS A 204 9.18 -0.54 2.68
C CYS A 204 9.94 -1.36 1.67
N ARG A 205 10.52 -2.47 2.12
CA ARG A 205 11.19 -3.43 1.27
C ARG A 205 10.83 -4.84 1.72
N LEU A 206 10.62 -5.73 0.76
CA LEU A 206 10.65 -7.17 0.98
C LEU A 206 12.10 -7.65 0.95
N ILE A 207 12.49 -8.37 1.99
CA ILE A 207 13.79 -9.01 2.14
C ILE A 207 13.56 -10.51 2.15
#